data_AF-A0A964U4J1-F1
#
_entry.id   AF-A0A964U4J1-F1
#
_cell.length_a   1.000
_cell.length_b   1.000
_cell.length_c   1.000
_cell.angle_alpha   90.00
_cell.angle_beta   90.00
_cell.angle_gamma   90.00
#
_symmetry.space_group_name_H-M   'P 1'
#
loop_
_entity.id
_entity.type
_entity.pdbx_description
1 polymer ?
#
loop_
_entity_poly.entity_id
_entity_poly.type
_entity_poly.pdbx_seq_one_letter_code
_entity_poly.pdbx_strand_id
1 'polypeptide(L)'
;MFSCFVSRSALVSAAAAVLLPAGQAGALVFSGVNEASLDQPRIHAAITLPGSPDTPLVAETTDIFGDPVETFTIQAFFDTGASGVLMSKETADALGVPMADGVAFGDVGVGGISFFDVSDDVMVRLAPFTPNADVDNPDTFTSTYDQSFGPLRMQVAQTLAGLTGPLDVFGMPVFQGKTVVMDARPVNQIIGTINTTVHDSGDTSAFVPPAHLTIPTTYADFAPFTTVTPSGAQGPTLNDNPFIGPDPTAALGAAAPAGNTPGVQTFDDGQLVEGSWLFDTGAATSIISSATAAGHHVRYVAGTEDTESPQLERFDPTDPDAPGTLLAEQFTLQIGGVGGVTTKAGFFLETLTLPTVEGEPITFTHAPALVADIELQDPDTLESLTLDGILGMNYFVGSAALDFSAINAGAFDFFTFDQPSGDIGLTINPALLDTAAYLDAITSGWQQSGEGWDEGDLNGDGIVDEFDLARLAVMWPEGQSTTFAEAVAAAEFVPEPGTAAVLVGLGGVMAGYRPRRRGKR
;
A
#
# COMPACT_ATOMS: atom_id res chain seq x y z
N MET A 1 13.58 -4.44 76.41
CA MET A 1 13.43 -4.12 74.98
C MET A 1 14.26 -5.12 74.17
N PHE A 2 13.75 -6.33 73.98
CA PHE A 2 14.32 -7.31 73.06
C PHE A 2 13.29 -7.46 71.94
N SER A 3 13.67 -7.07 70.72
CA SER A 3 12.80 -7.10 69.55
C SER A 3 12.97 -8.43 68.83
N CYS A 4 11.82 -9.06 68.54
CA CYS A 4 11.67 -10.32 67.81
C CYS A 4 12.19 -10.23 66.37
N PHE A 5 12.97 -11.24 65.97
CA PHE A 5 13.12 -11.63 64.56
C PHE A 5 11.90 -12.48 64.15
N VAL A 6 11.14 -12.03 63.15
CA VAL A 6 10.20 -12.88 62.41
C VAL A 6 10.71 -12.97 60.97
N SER A 7 11.22 -14.15 60.63
CA SER A 7 11.54 -14.56 59.27
C SER A 7 10.25 -14.87 58.52
N ARG A 8 9.97 -14.15 57.43
CA ARG A 8 8.94 -14.53 56.43
C ARG A 8 9.65 -14.97 55.16
N SER A 9 9.77 -16.28 54.98
CA SER A 9 10.07 -16.89 53.69
C SER A 9 8.80 -16.84 52.84
N ALA A 10 8.79 -16.03 51.80
CA ALA A 10 7.78 -16.09 50.75
C ALA A 10 8.34 -16.96 49.62
N LEU A 11 7.74 -18.14 49.43
CA LEU A 11 7.88 -18.92 48.20
C LEU A 11 7.21 -18.13 47.07
N VAL A 12 8.02 -17.63 46.14
CA VAL A 12 7.55 -17.18 44.83
C VAL A 12 7.61 -18.40 43.92
N SER A 13 6.47 -19.03 43.67
CA SER A 13 6.32 -20.02 42.60
C SER A 13 6.29 -19.27 41.27
N ALA A 14 7.41 -19.27 40.55
CA ALA A 14 7.44 -18.89 39.15
C ALA A 14 6.76 -20.00 38.33
N ALA A 15 5.50 -19.76 37.94
CA ALA A 15 4.86 -20.55 36.91
C ALA A 15 5.46 -20.09 35.57
N ALA A 16 6.40 -20.87 35.04
CA ALA A 16 6.80 -20.77 33.64
C ALA A 16 5.59 -21.20 32.80
N ALA A 17 4.84 -20.23 32.28
CA ALA A 17 3.92 -20.47 31.19
C ALA A 17 4.77 -20.92 29.99
N VAL A 18 4.74 -22.20 29.70
CA VAL A 18 5.18 -22.71 28.40
C VAL A 18 4.17 -22.15 27.40
N LEU A 19 4.53 -21.05 26.73
CA LEU A 19 3.93 -20.66 25.47
C LEU A 19 4.18 -21.84 24.52
N LEU A 20 3.18 -22.69 24.36
CA LEU A 20 3.12 -23.56 23.20
C LEU A 20 3.09 -22.61 21.99
N PRO A 21 3.91 -22.85 20.94
CA PRO A 21 3.73 -22.11 19.71
C PRO A 21 2.28 -22.32 19.29
N ALA A 22 1.52 -21.22 19.16
CA ALA A 22 0.31 -21.25 18.35
C ALA A 22 0.73 -21.88 17.02
N GLY A 23 0.06 -22.95 16.60
CA GLY A 23 0.44 -23.57 15.34
C GLY A 23 0.28 -22.52 14.24
N GLN A 24 1.22 -22.55 13.30
CA GLN A 24 1.27 -21.56 12.24
C GLN A 24 0.09 -21.86 11.31
N ALA A 25 -0.92 -20.99 11.32
CA ALA A 25 -1.92 -20.96 10.27
C ALA A 25 -1.21 -20.90 8.90
N GLY A 26 -1.69 -21.70 7.96
CA GLY A 26 -1.08 -21.88 6.64
C GLY A 26 -1.09 -20.60 5.79
N ALA A 27 0.04 -19.88 5.80
CA ALA A 27 0.27 -18.63 5.07
C ALA A 27 -0.33 -18.64 3.65
N LEU A 28 -1.04 -17.58 3.28
CA LEU A 28 -1.54 -17.42 1.91
C LEU A 28 -0.38 -17.12 0.97
N VAL A 29 0.02 -18.10 0.16
CA VAL A 29 1.20 -17.99 -0.71
C VAL A 29 0.83 -17.51 -2.12
N PHE A 30 1.41 -16.39 -2.53
CA PHE A 30 1.36 -15.87 -3.90
C PHE A 30 2.73 -15.99 -4.58
N SER A 31 2.71 -16.13 -5.90
CA SER A 31 3.89 -16.13 -6.76
C SER A 31 3.64 -15.28 -7.99
N GLY A 32 4.69 -14.96 -8.74
CA GLY A 32 4.56 -14.22 -10.00
C GLY A 32 4.46 -12.70 -9.83
N VAL A 33 4.85 -12.15 -8.68
CA VAL A 33 5.10 -10.71 -8.57
C VAL A 33 6.34 -10.37 -9.38
N ASN A 34 6.21 -9.44 -10.34
CA ASN A 34 7.33 -8.94 -11.11
C ASN A 34 7.85 -7.61 -10.55
N GLU A 35 8.94 -7.12 -11.13
CA GLU A 35 9.78 -6.03 -10.65
C GLU A 35 9.05 -4.68 -10.56
N ALA A 36 8.09 -4.40 -11.43
CA ALA A 36 7.35 -3.13 -11.43
C ALA A 36 5.84 -3.33 -11.67
N SER A 37 5.02 -2.53 -10.99
CA SER A 37 3.59 -2.48 -11.23
C SER A 37 3.29 -1.92 -12.63
N LEU A 38 2.20 -2.40 -13.22
CA LEU A 38 1.72 -1.89 -14.51
C LEU A 38 1.05 -0.52 -14.39
N ASP A 39 0.62 -0.15 -13.18
CA ASP A 39 -0.06 1.11 -12.90
C ASP A 39 0.08 1.48 -11.42
N GLN A 40 -0.28 2.72 -11.12
CA GLN A 40 -0.30 3.27 -9.76
C GLN A 40 -1.61 4.05 -9.55
N PRO A 41 -2.14 4.10 -8.32
CA PRO A 41 -3.38 4.82 -8.04
C PRO A 41 -3.27 6.28 -8.43
N ARG A 42 -4.32 6.77 -9.08
CA ARG A 42 -4.46 8.16 -9.50
C ARG A 42 -5.78 8.71 -9.03
N ILE A 43 -5.86 10.03 -8.94
CA ILE A 43 -7.10 10.73 -8.60
C ILE A 43 -7.28 11.94 -9.50
N HIS A 44 -8.54 12.31 -9.77
CA HIS A 44 -8.84 13.61 -10.33
C HIS A 44 -8.98 14.62 -9.18
N ALA A 45 -8.32 15.76 -9.31
CA ALA A 45 -8.38 16.83 -8.35
C ALA A 45 -8.72 18.17 -9.00
N ALA A 46 -9.24 19.09 -8.20
CA ALA A 46 -9.42 20.48 -8.57
C ALA A 46 -9.05 21.36 -7.38
N ILE A 47 -8.48 22.53 -7.65
CA ILE A 47 -8.11 23.50 -6.63
C ILE A 47 -9.16 24.58 -6.58
N THR A 48 -9.63 24.95 -5.39
CA THR A 48 -10.52 26.08 -5.16
C THR A 48 -9.93 26.99 -4.08
N LEU A 49 -10.40 28.24 -3.99
CA LEU A 49 -9.97 29.14 -2.92
C LEU A 49 -10.89 29.01 -1.70
N PRO A 50 -10.40 29.17 -0.46
CA PRO A 50 -11.24 29.07 0.75
C PRO A 50 -12.48 29.98 0.75
N GLY A 51 -12.40 31.15 0.07
CA GLY A 51 -13.52 32.08 -0.08
C GLY A 51 -14.54 31.71 -1.16
N SER A 52 -14.25 30.71 -2.00
CA SER A 52 -15.07 30.29 -3.14
C SER A 52 -14.90 28.78 -3.39
N PRO A 53 -15.29 27.92 -2.43
CA PRO A 53 -14.99 26.49 -2.48
C PRO A 53 -15.70 25.73 -3.61
N ASP A 54 -16.76 26.31 -4.19
CA ASP A 54 -17.55 25.73 -5.30
C ASP A 54 -17.12 26.27 -6.68
N THR A 55 -16.03 27.04 -6.75
CA THR A 55 -15.51 27.62 -8.01
C THR A 55 -14.06 27.20 -8.18
N PRO A 56 -13.77 26.24 -9.08
CA PRO A 56 -12.40 25.79 -9.28
C PRO A 56 -11.56 26.88 -9.96
N LEU A 57 -10.27 26.85 -9.69
CA LEU A 57 -9.28 27.51 -10.54
C LEU A 57 -9.28 26.82 -11.90
N VAL A 58 -9.15 27.60 -12.97
CA VAL A 58 -9.27 27.13 -14.35
C VAL A 58 -8.01 27.51 -15.11
N ALA A 59 -7.51 26.59 -15.92
CA ALA A 59 -6.41 26.78 -16.85
C ALA A 59 -6.90 26.65 -18.30
N GLU A 60 -6.19 27.25 -19.23
CA GLU A 60 -6.37 27.00 -20.67
C GLU A 60 -5.47 25.82 -21.09
N THR A 61 -6.06 24.81 -21.73
CA THR A 61 -5.35 23.72 -22.41
C THR A 61 -5.80 23.67 -23.87
N THR A 62 -5.29 22.71 -24.65
CA THR A 62 -5.73 22.46 -26.02
C THR A 62 -6.37 21.09 -26.14
N ASP A 63 -7.49 20.99 -26.84
CA ASP A 63 -8.10 19.71 -27.16
C ASP A 63 -7.30 18.92 -28.22
N ILE A 64 -7.81 17.75 -28.62
CA ILE A 64 -7.18 16.89 -29.64
C ILE A 64 -7.07 17.54 -31.03
N PHE A 65 -7.77 18.64 -31.28
CA PHE A 65 -7.72 19.42 -32.52
C PHE A 65 -6.84 20.67 -32.39
N GLY A 66 -6.31 20.94 -31.20
CA GLY A 66 -5.50 22.11 -30.91
C GLY A 66 -6.32 23.36 -30.57
N ASP A 67 -7.64 23.23 -30.41
CA ASP A 67 -8.50 24.34 -30.02
C ASP A 67 -8.35 24.59 -28.51
N PRO A 68 -8.26 25.86 -28.07
CA PRO A 68 -8.16 26.17 -26.65
C PRO A 68 -9.45 25.79 -25.93
N VAL A 69 -9.31 25.03 -24.85
CA VAL A 69 -10.40 24.63 -23.97
C VAL A 69 -10.01 24.92 -22.52
N GLU A 70 -10.98 25.33 -21.72
CA GLU A 70 -10.79 25.49 -20.29
C GLU A 70 -10.81 24.11 -19.62
N THR A 71 -9.90 23.88 -18.69
CA THR A 71 -9.85 22.70 -17.84
C THR A 71 -9.60 23.11 -16.40
N PHE A 72 -10.14 22.36 -15.46
CA PHE A 72 -9.84 22.52 -14.04
C PHE A 72 -9.43 21.20 -13.39
N THR A 73 -9.48 20.09 -14.13
CA THR A 73 -9.04 18.79 -13.64
C THR A 73 -7.52 18.71 -13.62
N ILE A 74 -7.02 18.16 -12.52
CA ILE A 74 -5.65 17.73 -12.35
C ILE A 74 -5.71 16.21 -12.22
N GLN A 75 -4.90 15.49 -12.99
CA GLN A 75 -4.68 14.07 -12.73
C GLN A 75 -3.40 13.93 -11.92
N ALA A 76 -3.51 13.47 -10.68
CA ALA A 76 -2.38 13.30 -9.79
C ALA A 76 -2.18 11.84 -9.39
N PHE A 77 -0.95 11.46 -9.06
CA PHE A 77 -0.70 10.21 -8.33
C PHE A 77 -1.26 10.34 -6.92
N PHE A 78 -1.91 9.29 -6.44
CA PHE A 78 -2.53 9.27 -5.13
C PHE A 78 -1.68 8.40 -4.20
N ASP A 79 -0.90 9.07 -3.35
CA ASP A 79 0.36 8.55 -2.85
C ASP A 79 0.44 8.59 -1.32
N THR A 80 0.34 7.43 -0.68
CA THR A 80 0.48 7.31 0.78
C THR A 80 1.93 7.49 1.27
N GLY A 81 2.93 7.42 0.39
CA GLY A 81 4.33 7.69 0.69
C GLY A 81 4.66 9.18 0.82
N ALA A 82 3.83 10.07 0.24
CA ALA A 82 4.00 11.51 0.34
C ALA A 82 3.29 12.10 1.58
N SER A 83 4.04 12.75 2.47
CA SER A 83 3.46 13.41 3.67
C SER A 83 2.62 14.65 3.33
N GLY A 84 2.78 15.22 2.14
CA GLY A 84 2.14 16.47 1.70
C GLY A 84 1.41 16.35 0.37
N VAL A 85 0.95 17.49 -0.17
CA VAL A 85 0.48 17.61 -1.56
C VAL A 85 1.55 18.36 -2.35
N LEU A 86 2.07 17.72 -3.41
CA LEU A 86 3.05 18.27 -4.32
C LEU A 86 2.38 18.60 -5.66
N MET A 87 2.58 19.82 -6.12
CA MET A 87 2.15 20.28 -7.42
C MET A 87 3.36 20.65 -8.28
N SER A 88 3.34 20.22 -9.52
CA SER A 88 4.29 20.65 -10.54
C SER A 88 4.19 22.16 -10.77
N LYS A 89 5.30 22.75 -11.21
CA LYS A 89 5.33 24.18 -11.51
C LYS A 89 4.38 24.53 -12.64
N GLU A 90 4.29 23.68 -13.65
CA GLU A 90 3.41 23.80 -14.80
C GLU A 90 1.95 23.89 -14.38
N THR A 91 1.48 22.92 -13.58
CA THR A 91 0.10 22.88 -13.11
C THR A 91 -0.21 24.10 -12.23
N ALA A 92 0.69 24.48 -11.33
CA ALA A 92 0.50 25.64 -10.45
C ALA A 92 0.45 26.97 -11.23
N ASP A 93 1.40 27.18 -12.16
CA ASP A 93 1.46 28.40 -12.99
C ASP A 93 0.23 28.48 -13.93
N ALA A 94 -0.19 27.35 -14.51
CA ALA A 94 -1.33 27.29 -15.42
C ALA A 94 -2.67 27.61 -14.73
N LEU A 95 -2.87 27.10 -13.52
CA LEU A 95 -4.07 27.37 -12.71
C LEU A 95 -4.02 28.70 -11.96
N GLY A 96 -2.85 29.36 -11.92
CA GLY A 96 -2.66 30.58 -11.13
C GLY A 96 -2.80 30.34 -9.64
N VAL A 97 -2.25 29.23 -9.13
CA VAL A 97 -2.27 28.89 -7.70
C VAL A 97 -1.58 30.00 -6.90
N PRO A 98 -2.22 30.56 -5.86
CA PRO A 98 -1.62 31.62 -5.06
C PRO A 98 -0.43 31.08 -4.26
N MET A 99 0.65 31.85 -4.24
CA MET A 99 1.93 31.47 -3.61
C MET A 99 2.22 32.32 -2.39
N ALA A 100 2.71 31.69 -1.33
CA ALA A 100 3.19 32.41 -0.16
C ALA A 100 4.51 33.11 -0.46
N ASP A 101 4.59 34.40 -0.14
CA ASP A 101 5.73 35.24 -0.49
C ASP A 101 7.01 34.83 0.27
N GLY A 102 8.04 34.43 -0.49
CA GLY A 102 9.37 34.12 0.03
C GLY A 102 9.46 32.88 0.93
N VAL A 103 8.45 32.00 0.92
CA VAL A 103 8.46 30.75 1.69
C VAL A 103 8.96 29.60 0.82
N ALA A 104 10.04 28.96 1.26
CA ALA A 104 10.57 27.74 0.67
C ALA A 104 10.50 26.58 1.67
N PHE A 105 10.25 25.39 1.16
CA PHE A 105 10.16 24.14 1.90
C PHE A 105 11.18 23.14 1.36
N GLY A 106 12.00 22.54 2.22
CA GLY A 106 12.91 21.47 1.85
C GLY A 106 12.36 20.13 2.32
N ASP A 107 12.18 19.21 1.36
CA ASP A 107 11.72 17.84 1.60
C ASP A 107 12.80 16.84 1.16
N VAL A 108 12.79 15.65 1.74
CA VAL A 108 13.75 14.58 1.43
C VAL A 108 13.03 13.44 0.74
N GLY A 109 13.58 12.98 -0.37
CA GLY A 109 13.13 11.75 -1.03
C GLY A 109 14.29 10.91 -1.55
N VAL A 110 14.00 10.04 -2.51
CA VAL A 110 14.94 9.07 -3.09
C VAL A 110 16.24 9.70 -3.60
N GLY A 111 16.18 10.92 -4.14
CA GLY A 111 17.36 11.64 -4.64
C GLY A 111 17.97 12.63 -3.65
N GLY A 112 17.59 12.58 -2.36
CA GLY A 112 18.01 13.52 -1.33
C GLY A 112 17.07 14.72 -1.19
N ILE A 113 17.60 15.83 -0.67
CA ILE A 113 16.80 17.04 -0.39
C ILE A 113 16.47 17.83 -1.67
N SER A 114 15.21 18.22 -1.82
CA SER A 114 14.76 19.18 -2.84
C SER A 114 14.01 20.34 -2.20
N PHE A 115 14.06 21.50 -2.83
CA PHE A 115 13.34 22.68 -2.38
C PHE A 115 12.14 23.00 -3.26
N PHE A 116 11.06 23.39 -2.59
CA PHE A 116 9.76 23.71 -3.14
C PHE A 116 9.35 25.11 -2.71
N ASP A 117 8.60 25.80 -3.54
CA ASP A 117 7.80 26.94 -3.09
C ASP A 117 6.57 26.43 -2.32
N VAL A 118 5.94 27.29 -1.52
CA VAL A 118 4.75 26.93 -0.76
C VAL A 118 3.55 27.76 -1.22
N SER A 119 2.42 27.12 -1.50
CA SER A 119 1.19 27.85 -1.83
C SER A 119 0.66 28.65 -0.62
N ASP A 120 -0.21 29.62 -0.88
CA ASP A 120 -1.16 30.11 0.13
C ASP A 120 -2.20 29.02 0.44
N ASP A 121 -3.09 29.28 1.41
CA ASP A 121 -4.19 28.40 1.75
C ASP A 121 -5.13 28.17 0.53
N VAL A 122 -5.24 26.91 0.12
CA VAL A 122 -6.16 26.45 -0.92
C VAL A 122 -7.08 25.37 -0.39
N MET A 123 -8.16 25.10 -1.11
CA MET A 123 -8.99 23.92 -0.90
C MET A 123 -8.72 22.92 -2.02
N VAL A 124 -8.63 21.64 -1.67
CA VAL A 124 -8.54 20.55 -2.63
C VAL A 124 -9.88 19.86 -2.73
N ARG A 125 -10.36 19.63 -3.95
CA ARG A 125 -11.54 18.83 -4.24
C ARG A 125 -11.13 17.59 -5.01
N LEU A 126 -11.67 16.41 -4.68
CA LEU A 126 -11.36 15.17 -5.40
C LEU A 126 -12.58 14.60 -6.10
N ALA A 127 -12.34 14.02 -7.27
CA ALA A 127 -13.28 13.24 -8.06
C ALA A 127 -12.73 11.84 -8.34
N PRO A 128 -13.58 10.81 -8.52
CA PRO A 128 -13.16 9.46 -8.86
C PRO A 128 -12.29 9.39 -10.12
N PHE A 129 -11.19 8.62 -10.07
CA PHE A 129 -10.43 8.24 -11.25
C PHE A 129 -11.04 6.98 -11.87
N THR A 130 -12.00 7.18 -12.77
CA THR A 130 -12.67 6.09 -13.49
C THR A 130 -12.96 6.52 -14.94
N PRO A 131 -13.10 5.59 -15.90
CA PRO A 131 -13.39 5.93 -17.31
C PRO A 131 -14.68 6.71 -17.56
N ASN A 132 -15.58 6.82 -16.57
CA ASN A 132 -16.90 7.43 -16.73
C ASN A 132 -17.08 8.72 -15.90
N ALA A 133 -16.02 9.22 -15.25
CA ALA A 133 -16.12 10.44 -14.44
C ALA A 133 -16.22 11.68 -15.34
N ASP A 134 -17.20 12.56 -15.08
CA ASP A 134 -17.41 13.82 -15.81
C ASP A 134 -16.60 14.96 -15.16
N VAL A 135 -15.29 14.92 -15.38
CA VAL A 135 -14.28 15.63 -14.57
C VAL A 135 -13.95 17.05 -15.02
N ASP A 136 -14.41 17.46 -16.21
CA ASP A 136 -14.17 18.79 -16.79
C ASP A 136 -15.48 19.49 -17.22
N ASN A 137 -16.58 19.16 -16.55
CA ASN A 137 -17.88 19.81 -16.76
C ASN A 137 -18.22 20.73 -15.58
N PRO A 138 -18.21 22.07 -15.78
CA PRO A 138 -18.51 23.02 -14.71
C PRO A 138 -19.91 22.85 -14.09
N ASP A 139 -20.90 22.38 -14.86
CA ASP A 139 -22.27 22.21 -14.37
C ASP A 139 -22.41 21.05 -13.37
N THR A 140 -21.48 20.09 -13.39
CA THR A 140 -21.45 18.93 -12.50
C THR A 140 -20.32 18.99 -11.48
N PHE A 141 -19.53 20.07 -11.45
CA PHE A 141 -18.34 20.20 -10.61
C PHE A 141 -18.58 19.78 -9.16
N THR A 142 -19.58 20.36 -8.49
CA THR A 142 -19.85 20.08 -7.06
C THR A 142 -20.34 18.66 -6.79
N SER A 143 -20.99 18.02 -7.77
CA SER A 143 -21.44 16.63 -7.66
C SER A 143 -20.39 15.60 -8.08
N THR A 144 -19.45 15.96 -8.95
CA THR A 144 -18.36 15.08 -9.38
C THR A 144 -17.20 15.13 -8.39
N TYR A 145 -16.84 16.35 -7.95
CA TYR A 145 -15.77 16.60 -6.99
C TYR A 145 -16.35 16.78 -5.59
N ASP A 146 -16.98 15.73 -5.07
CA ASP A 146 -17.78 15.79 -3.84
C ASP A 146 -16.94 15.68 -2.55
N GLN A 147 -15.68 15.23 -2.65
CA GLN A 147 -14.74 15.23 -1.53
C GLN A 147 -14.00 16.57 -1.44
N SER A 148 -13.89 17.13 -0.24
CA SER A 148 -13.31 18.45 0.00
C SER A 148 -12.34 18.43 1.18
N PHE A 149 -11.19 19.07 1.00
CA PHE A 149 -10.11 19.12 1.97
C PHE A 149 -9.58 20.56 2.08
N GLY A 150 -9.20 20.97 3.29
CA GLY A 150 -8.50 22.22 3.53
C GLY A 150 -9.18 23.17 4.53
N PRO A 151 -8.59 24.37 4.72
CA PRO A 151 -7.48 24.92 3.92
C PRO A 151 -6.18 24.11 4.05
N LEU A 152 -5.48 23.91 2.94
CA LEU A 152 -4.19 23.23 2.82
C LEU A 152 -3.16 24.18 2.19
N ARG A 153 -1.89 23.98 2.52
CA ARG A 153 -0.76 24.59 1.80
C ARG A 153 0.02 23.50 1.09
N MET A 154 0.29 23.68 -0.20
CA MET A 154 0.92 22.70 -1.07
C MET A 154 2.40 23.00 -1.25
N GLN A 155 3.18 21.95 -1.53
CA GLN A 155 4.52 22.05 -2.08
C GLN A 155 4.39 22.32 -3.58
N VAL A 156 5.12 23.29 -4.11
CA VAL A 156 5.12 23.60 -5.55
C VAL A 156 6.54 23.52 -6.07
N ALA A 157 6.77 22.73 -7.11
CA ALA A 157 8.09 22.60 -7.72
C ALA A 157 8.62 23.99 -8.17
N GLN A 158 9.90 24.27 -7.90
CA GLN A 158 10.51 25.55 -8.27
C GLN A 158 10.93 25.61 -9.75
N THR A 159 11.07 24.45 -10.39
CA THR A 159 11.49 24.31 -11.78
C THR A 159 10.45 23.52 -12.56
N LEU A 160 10.32 23.87 -13.84
CA LEU A 160 9.57 23.06 -14.79
C LEU A 160 10.17 21.66 -14.87
N ALA A 161 9.32 20.66 -15.00
CA ALA A 161 9.72 19.29 -15.14
C ALA A 161 10.54 19.08 -16.42
N GLY A 162 11.45 18.10 -16.35
CA GLY A 162 12.22 17.66 -17.50
C GLY A 162 11.40 16.78 -18.46
N LEU A 163 12.08 15.85 -19.11
CA LEU A 163 11.47 14.93 -20.10
C LEU A 163 10.38 14.01 -19.51
N THR A 164 10.29 13.90 -18.18
CA THR A 164 9.30 13.09 -17.47
C THR A 164 7.90 13.72 -17.42
N GLY A 165 7.78 15.01 -17.78
CA GLY A 165 6.52 15.75 -17.69
C GLY A 165 6.18 16.21 -16.26
N PRO A 166 5.15 17.07 -16.11
CA PRO A 166 4.72 17.56 -14.81
C PRO A 166 4.29 16.39 -13.92
N LEU A 167 4.78 16.40 -12.69
CA LEU A 167 4.43 15.42 -11.66
C LEU A 167 3.60 16.12 -10.58
N ASP A 168 2.35 15.71 -10.45
CA ASP A 168 1.45 16.14 -9.37
C ASP A 168 1.19 14.92 -8.45
N VAL A 169 1.39 15.09 -7.14
CA VAL A 169 1.27 14.04 -6.13
C VAL A 169 0.36 14.51 -5.01
N PHE A 170 -0.68 13.75 -4.73
CA PHE A 170 -1.68 14.06 -3.73
C PHE A 170 -1.54 13.05 -2.59
N GLY A 171 -0.82 13.47 -1.55
CA GLY A 171 -0.45 12.61 -0.45
C GLY A 171 -1.35 12.67 0.77
N MET A 172 -0.83 12.28 1.93
CA MET A 172 -1.59 12.01 3.16
C MET A 172 -2.60 13.08 3.62
N PRO A 173 -2.41 14.40 3.39
CA PRO A 173 -3.41 15.40 3.76
C PRO A 173 -4.79 15.20 3.13
N VAL A 174 -4.85 14.58 1.95
CA VAL A 174 -6.12 14.30 1.25
C VAL A 174 -6.64 12.87 1.46
N PHE A 175 -5.96 12.09 2.31
CA PHE A 175 -6.46 10.82 2.85
C PHE A 175 -7.16 10.98 4.20
N GLN A 176 -6.96 12.12 4.88
CA GLN A 176 -7.47 12.36 6.23
C GLN A 176 -8.98 12.15 6.35
N GLY A 177 -9.38 11.22 7.24
CA GLY A 177 -10.79 10.91 7.48
C GLY A 177 -11.47 10.10 6.38
N LYS A 178 -10.71 9.53 5.43
CA LYS A 178 -11.27 8.84 4.25
C LYS A 178 -11.00 7.35 4.25
N THR A 179 -11.88 6.63 3.56
CA THR A 179 -11.61 5.32 2.99
C THR A 179 -11.39 5.47 1.49
N VAL A 180 -10.26 4.98 1.01
CA VAL A 180 -9.92 4.95 -0.41
C VAL A 180 -10.12 3.54 -0.94
N VAL A 181 -10.81 3.40 -2.07
CA VAL A 181 -11.04 2.12 -2.74
C VAL A 181 -10.31 2.12 -4.06
N MET A 182 -9.50 1.09 -4.28
CA MET A 182 -8.69 0.93 -5.48
C MET A 182 -9.04 -0.41 -6.14
N ASP A 183 -9.68 -0.34 -7.30
CA ASP A 183 -10.10 -1.49 -8.13
C ASP A 183 -9.00 -1.80 -9.15
N ALA A 184 -8.25 -2.85 -8.88
CA ALA A 184 -7.10 -3.30 -9.66
C ALA A 184 -7.49 -4.21 -10.83
N ARG A 185 -8.77 -4.62 -10.95
CA ARG A 185 -9.22 -5.56 -12.00
C ARG A 185 -8.87 -5.12 -13.42
N PRO A 186 -9.02 -3.83 -13.82
CA PRO A 186 -8.64 -3.43 -15.17
C PRO A 186 -7.14 -3.62 -15.46
N VAL A 187 -6.29 -3.44 -14.45
CA VAL A 187 -4.84 -3.66 -14.54
C VAL A 187 -4.54 -5.15 -14.59
N ASN A 188 -5.15 -5.94 -13.69
CA ASN A 188 -5.02 -7.41 -13.66
C ASN A 188 -5.43 -8.06 -14.99
N GLN A 189 -6.35 -7.45 -15.72
CA GLN A 189 -6.84 -7.90 -17.03
C GLN A 189 -6.09 -7.25 -18.21
N ILE A 190 -5.17 -6.32 -17.96
CA ILE A 190 -4.41 -5.57 -18.98
C ILE A 190 -5.36 -4.84 -19.95
N ILE A 191 -6.46 -4.30 -19.44
CA ILE A 191 -7.47 -3.56 -20.23
C ILE A 191 -7.62 -2.10 -19.80
N GLY A 192 -6.91 -1.67 -18.76
CA GLY A 192 -7.01 -0.31 -18.25
C GLY A 192 -6.12 -0.05 -17.04
N THR A 193 -6.52 0.95 -16.28
CA THR A 193 -5.81 1.51 -15.12
C THR A 193 -6.57 1.17 -13.84
N ILE A 194 -5.94 1.36 -12.69
CA ILE A 194 -6.60 1.27 -11.39
C ILE A 194 -7.75 2.28 -11.38
N ASN A 195 -8.94 1.85 -11.00
CA ASN A 195 -10.02 2.80 -10.71
C ASN A 195 -9.94 3.18 -9.23
N THR A 196 -9.90 4.48 -8.93
CA THR A 196 -9.76 4.97 -7.55
C THR A 196 -10.97 5.82 -7.16
N THR A 197 -11.57 5.51 -6.03
CA THR A 197 -12.65 6.30 -5.41
C THR A 197 -12.31 6.63 -3.96
N VAL A 198 -12.84 7.75 -3.47
CA VAL A 198 -12.59 8.26 -2.12
C VAL A 198 -13.93 8.53 -1.45
N HIS A 199 -14.08 8.07 -0.22
CA HIS A 199 -15.30 8.18 0.56
C HIS A 199 -14.99 8.63 1.98
N ASP A 200 -15.94 9.29 2.65
CA ASP A 200 -15.85 9.50 4.09
C ASP A 200 -15.74 8.14 4.80
N SER A 201 -14.80 8.02 5.73
CA SER A 201 -14.65 6.78 6.49
C SER A 201 -15.94 6.47 7.27
N GLY A 202 -16.41 5.22 7.17
CA GLY A 202 -17.68 4.77 7.74
C GLY A 202 -18.93 5.14 6.93
N ASP A 203 -18.80 5.73 5.74
CA ASP A 203 -19.94 5.96 4.84
C ASP A 203 -20.51 4.64 4.31
N THR A 204 -21.55 4.14 4.98
CA THR A 204 -22.29 2.93 4.58
C THR A 204 -23.03 3.04 3.24
N SER A 205 -23.15 4.24 2.65
CA SER A 205 -23.75 4.43 1.33
C SER A 205 -22.75 4.23 0.19
N ALA A 206 -21.46 4.36 0.48
CA ALA A 206 -20.38 4.09 -0.46
C ALA A 206 -20.21 2.57 -0.67
N PHE A 207 -19.75 2.21 -1.86
CA PHE A 207 -19.32 0.84 -2.11
C PHE A 207 -17.87 0.68 -1.64
N VAL A 208 -17.69 -0.02 -0.52
CA VAL A 208 -16.39 -0.52 -0.06
C VAL A 208 -16.42 -2.04 -0.19
N PRO A 209 -15.54 -2.65 -1.00
CA PRO A 209 -15.51 -4.10 -1.16
C PRO A 209 -15.16 -4.77 0.18
N PRO A 210 -15.82 -5.87 0.56
CA PRO A 210 -15.44 -6.61 1.76
C PRO A 210 -14.00 -7.11 1.67
N ALA A 211 -13.22 -6.87 2.72
CA ALA A 211 -11.87 -7.38 2.83
C ALA A 211 -11.87 -8.90 3.08
N HIS A 212 -10.99 -9.61 2.36
CA HIS A 212 -10.61 -10.98 2.65
C HIS A 212 -9.54 -11.06 3.73
N LEU A 213 -8.60 -10.12 3.68
CA LEU A 213 -7.49 -9.97 4.62
C LEU A 213 -7.32 -8.49 4.94
N THR A 214 -6.80 -8.18 6.12
CA THR A 214 -6.58 -6.82 6.60
C THR A 214 -5.15 -6.69 7.09
N ILE A 215 -4.37 -5.79 6.50
CA ILE A 215 -3.03 -5.45 6.98
C ILE A 215 -3.13 -4.21 7.87
N PRO A 216 -2.79 -4.31 9.17
CA PRO A 216 -2.78 -3.14 10.05
C PRO A 216 -1.53 -2.29 9.79
N THR A 217 -1.66 -0.97 9.90
CA THR A 217 -0.55 -0.02 9.80
C THR A 217 -0.32 0.76 11.10
N THR A 218 0.88 1.31 11.25
CA THR A 218 1.16 2.42 12.18
C THR A 218 1.38 3.70 11.37
N TYR A 219 1.53 4.84 12.06
CA TYR A 219 1.76 6.13 11.42
C TYR A 219 3.08 6.72 11.90
N ALA A 220 3.83 7.32 10.98
CA ALA A 220 5.10 8.00 11.25
C ALA A 220 5.01 9.48 10.84
N ASP A 221 5.40 10.38 11.76
CA ASP A 221 5.46 11.82 11.48
C ASP A 221 6.84 12.18 10.91
N PHE A 222 6.86 12.62 9.65
CA PHE A 222 8.08 13.08 8.98
C PHE A 222 8.29 14.58 8.99
N ALA A 223 7.38 15.37 9.57
CA ALA A 223 7.55 16.82 9.66
C ALA A 223 8.90 17.25 10.30
N PRO A 224 9.45 16.55 11.32
CA PRO A 224 10.76 16.89 11.88
C PRO A 224 11.94 16.81 10.90
N PHE A 225 11.83 16.06 9.80
CA PHE A 225 12.91 15.90 8.80
C PHE A 225 12.83 16.93 7.66
N THR A 226 11.95 17.92 7.79
CA THR A 226 11.71 18.92 6.76
C THR A 226 12.26 20.29 7.17
N THR A 227 12.51 21.17 6.20
CA THR A 227 12.97 22.54 6.48
C THR A 227 11.99 23.57 5.94
N VAL A 228 11.79 24.68 6.67
CA VAL A 228 11.02 25.83 6.20
C VAL A 228 11.84 27.10 6.31
N THR A 229 11.95 27.85 5.22
CA THR A 229 12.65 29.13 5.14
C THR A 229 11.68 30.25 4.70
N PRO A 230 11.67 31.42 5.36
CA PRO A 230 12.42 31.77 6.56
C PRO A 230 11.91 31.00 7.79
N SER A 231 12.78 30.82 8.79
CA SER A 231 12.40 30.19 10.06
C SER A 231 11.18 30.88 10.68
N GLY A 232 10.19 30.08 11.09
CA GLY A 232 8.91 30.55 11.64
C GLY A 232 7.85 30.89 10.58
N ALA A 233 8.17 30.83 9.28
CA ALA A 233 7.13 30.76 8.26
C ALA A 233 6.37 29.43 8.40
N GLN A 234 5.10 29.45 8.01
CA GLN A 234 4.31 28.22 7.95
C GLN A 234 4.67 27.48 6.65
N GLY A 235 4.98 26.19 6.75
CA GLY A 235 5.26 25.32 5.62
C GLY A 235 3.98 24.78 4.95
N PRO A 236 4.13 23.77 4.07
CA PRO A 236 3.00 23.01 3.54
C PRO A 236 2.26 22.28 4.67
N THR A 237 1.03 21.86 4.39
CA THR A 237 0.29 20.96 5.27
C THR A 237 0.82 19.54 5.08
N LEU A 238 1.34 18.96 6.16
CA LEU A 238 1.83 17.58 6.20
C LEU A 238 0.93 16.71 7.08
N ASN A 239 0.95 15.40 6.86
CA ASN A 239 0.36 14.38 7.73
C ASN A 239 1.22 13.12 7.74
N ASP A 240 1.02 12.32 8.79
CA ASP A 240 1.75 11.09 9.04
C ASP A 240 1.54 10.05 7.93
N ASN A 241 2.58 9.26 7.66
CA ASN A 241 2.57 8.23 6.62
C ASN A 241 2.35 6.83 7.22
N PRO A 242 1.60 5.94 6.52
CA PRO A 242 1.31 4.61 7.01
C PRO A 242 2.49 3.64 6.83
N PHE A 243 2.81 2.87 7.87
CA PHE A 243 3.84 1.84 7.89
C PHE A 243 3.26 0.47 8.23
N ILE A 244 3.70 -0.56 7.53
CA ILE A 244 3.47 -1.96 7.94
C ILE A 244 4.63 -2.35 8.85
N GLY A 245 4.35 -2.37 10.15
CA GLY A 245 5.34 -2.53 11.21
C GLY A 245 5.29 -1.41 12.24
N PRO A 246 6.19 -1.41 13.24
CA PRO A 246 6.32 -0.33 14.21
C PRO A 246 6.66 1.02 13.56
N ASP A 247 6.24 2.13 14.17
CA ASP A 247 6.63 3.48 13.73
C ASP A 247 8.17 3.62 13.79
N PRO A 248 8.85 3.84 12.65
CA PRO A 248 10.30 3.92 12.59
C PRO A 248 10.87 5.15 13.34
N THR A 249 10.06 6.19 13.58
CA THR A 249 10.50 7.39 14.29
C THR A 249 10.55 7.20 15.80
N ALA A 250 9.92 6.16 16.35
CA ALA A 250 9.95 5.85 17.77
C ALA A 250 11.37 5.59 18.28
N ALA A 251 12.28 5.12 17.43
CA ALA A 251 13.69 4.90 17.75
C ALA A 251 14.45 6.19 18.07
N LEU A 252 13.98 7.34 17.55
CA LEU A 252 14.56 8.67 17.77
C LEU A 252 14.05 9.35 19.04
N GLY A 253 13.32 8.63 19.90
CA GLY A 253 12.80 9.16 21.15
C GLY A 253 11.51 9.97 21.00
N ALA A 254 10.80 9.83 19.88
CA ALA A 254 9.43 10.31 19.76
C ALA A 254 8.57 9.68 20.86
N ALA A 255 7.71 10.49 21.50
CA ALA A 255 6.92 10.08 22.67
C ALA A 255 5.79 9.06 22.35
N ALA A 256 5.66 8.62 21.09
CA ALA A 256 4.69 7.64 20.70
C ALA A 256 5.08 6.26 21.28
N PRO A 257 4.16 5.57 21.99
CA PRO A 257 4.41 4.18 22.34
C PRO A 257 4.61 3.39 21.05
N ALA A 258 5.68 2.60 20.97
CA ALA A 258 5.95 1.74 19.82
C ALA A 258 4.68 0.93 19.52
N GLY A 259 4.16 1.09 18.30
CA GLY A 259 3.03 0.27 17.84
C GLY A 259 3.42 -1.21 17.92
N ASN A 260 2.49 -2.05 18.36
CA ASN A 260 2.70 -3.51 18.40
C ASN A 260 2.36 -4.19 17.06
N THR A 261 2.23 -3.41 15.99
CA THR A 261 2.00 -3.91 14.63
C THR A 261 3.24 -4.71 14.21
N PRO A 262 3.11 -6.02 13.90
CA PRO A 262 4.25 -6.81 13.40
C PRO A 262 4.84 -6.20 12.13
N GLY A 263 6.14 -6.33 11.94
CA GLY A 263 6.83 -5.83 10.75
C GLY A 263 6.63 -6.73 9.52
N VAL A 264 7.08 -6.23 8.37
CA VAL A 264 7.24 -7.04 7.17
C VAL A 264 8.41 -7.99 7.38
N GLN A 265 8.17 -9.28 7.14
CA GLN A 265 9.20 -10.31 7.23
C GLN A 265 9.74 -10.63 5.84
N THR A 266 11.05 -10.75 5.72
CA THR A 266 11.74 -11.10 4.47
C THR A 266 12.65 -12.29 4.75
N PHE A 267 12.70 -13.24 3.82
CA PHE A 267 13.54 -14.43 3.93
C PHE A 267 14.36 -14.62 2.66
N ASP A 268 15.66 -14.84 2.81
CA ASP A 268 16.60 -15.16 1.74
C ASP A 268 17.84 -15.84 2.31
N ASP A 269 18.34 -16.90 1.65
CA ASP A 269 19.58 -17.62 2.03
C ASP A 269 19.63 -18.04 3.51
N GLY A 270 18.49 -18.51 4.01
CA GLY A 270 18.35 -18.96 5.40
C GLY A 270 18.32 -17.83 6.44
N GLN A 271 18.31 -16.56 6.03
CA GLN A 271 18.17 -15.41 6.93
C GLN A 271 16.73 -14.91 6.93
N LEU A 272 16.19 -14.66 8.12
CA LEU A 272 14.90 -14.02 8.31
C LEU A 272 15.14 -12.62 8.91
N VAL A 273 14.66 -11.59 8.23
CA VAL A 273 14.77 -10.19 8.67
C VAL A 273 13.38 -9.59 8.74
N GLU A 274 13.09 -8.88 9.84
CA GLU A 274 11.83 -8.15 10.05
C GLU A 274 12.13 -6.65 10.09
N GLY A 275 11.29 -5.82 9.47
CA GLY A 275 11.44 -4.37 9.47
C GLY A 275 10.13 -3.62 9.24
N SER A 276 10.17 -2.30 9.39
CA SER A 276 9.03 -1.40 9.19
C SER A 276 9.04 -0.82 7.78
N TRP A 277 8.02 -1.13 6.99
CA TRP A 277 7.97 -0.75 5.58
C TRP A 277 6.91 0.32 5.35
N LEU A 278 7.30 1.41 4.67
CA LEU A 278 6.37 2.44 4.24
C LEU A 278 5.37 1.84 3.26
N PHE A 279 4.08 1.97 3.51
CA PHE A 279 3.07 1.63 2.51
C PHE A 279 2.97 2.81 1.52
N ASP A 280 3.45 2.60 0.29
CA ASP A 280 3.65 3.65 -0.69
C ASP A 280 2.91 3.32 -1.99
N THR A 281 1.74 3.95 -2.16
CA THR A 281 0.97 3.81 -3.40
C THR A 281 1.56 4.58 -4.58
N GLY A 282 2.47 5.53 -4.32
CA GLY A 282 3.28 6.24 -5.31
C GLY A 282 4.55 5.51 -5.75
N ALA A 283 4.86 4.35 -5.18
CA ALA A 283 5.97 3.48 -5.59
C ALA A 283 5.50 2.37 -6.55
N ALA A 284 6.08 2.31 -7.75
CA ALA A 284 5.77 1.25 -8.71
C ALA A 284 6.49 -0.07 -8.38
N THR A 285 7.52 -0.02 -7.53
CA THR A 285 8.31 -1.18 -7.10
C THR A 285 8.62 -1.07 -5.62
N SER A 286 8.81 -2.19 -4.95
CA SER A 286 9.27 -2.20 -3.56
C SER A 286 10.78 -1.98 -3.45
N ILE A 287 11.17 -1.35 -2.35
CA ILE A 287 12.55 -1.04 -2.01
C ILE A 287 12.87 -1.66 -0.64
N ILE A 288 14.07 -2.19 -0.49
CA ILE A 288 14.67 -2.63 0.76
C ILE A 288 15.91 -1.78 1.02
N SER A 289 16.15 -1.40 2.28
CA SER A 289 17.35 -0.65 2.64
C SER A 289 18.62 -1.50 2.45
N SER A 290 19.77 -0.84 2.31
CA SER A 290 21.07 -1.50 2.30
C SER A 290 21.31 -2.28 3.60
N ALA A 291 20.82 -1.79 4.74
CA ALA A 291 20.95 -2.46 6.03
C ALA A 291 20.13 -3.76 6.09
N THR A 292 18.88 -3.72 5.62
CA THR A 292 18.01 -4.90 5.57
C THR A 292 18.51 -5.90 4.53
N ALA A 293 18.99 -5.45 3.37
CA ALA A 293 19.65 -6.30 2.38
C ALA A 293 20.93 -6.96 2.93
N ALA A 294 21.74 -6.23 3.71
CA ALA A 294 22.91 -6.79 4.37
C ALA A 294 22.55 -7.87 5.41
N GLY A 295 21.37 -7.80 6.02
CA GLY A 295 20.79 -8.85 6.85
C GLY A 295 20.57 -10.18 6.10
N HIS A 296 20.41 -10.11 4.77
CA HIS A 296 20.35 -11.25 3.84
C HIS A 296 21.69 -11.58 3.20
N HIS A 297 22.79 -11.01 3.70
CA HIS A 297 24.12 -11.11 3.13
C HIS A 297 24.23 -10.56 1.70
N VAL A 298 23.36 -9.63 1.30
CA VAL A 298 23.39 -8.95 0.00
C VAL A 298 23.88 -7.52 0.16
N ARG A 299 24.72 -7.05 -0.76
CA ARG A 299 25.16 -5.64 -0.80
C ARG A 299 25.55 -5.22 -2.21
N TYR A 300 25.74 -3.92 -2.40
CA TYR A 300 26.40 -3.41 -3.61
C TYR A 300 27.87 -3.86 -3.71
N VAL A 301 28.29 -4.25 -4.91
CA VAL A 301 29.70 -4.37 -5.25
C VAL A 301 30.34 -3.00 -5.10
N ALA A 302 31.47 -2.93 -4.42
CA ALA A 302 32.16 -1.68 -4.09
C ALA A 302 32.35 -0.77 -5.33
N GLY A 303 31.82 0.45 -5.26
CA GLY A 303 31.92 1.46 -6.32
C GLY A 303 30.95 1.29 -7.49
N THR A 304 29.95 0.40 -7.38
CA THR A 304 28.91 0.22 -8.41
C THR A 304 27.58 0.88 -8.06
N GLU A 305 27.33 1.18 -6.78
CA GLU A 305 26.15 1.94 -6.36
C GLU A 305 26.11 3.32 -7.03
N ASP A 306 24.90 3.76 -7.41
CA ASP A 306 24.64 5.03 -8.11
C ASP A 306 25.42 5.22 -9.43
N THR A 307 25.80 4.11 -10.06
CA THR A 307 26.35 4.11 -11.42
C THR A 307 25.28 3.73 -12.45
N GLU A 308 25.62 3.81 -13.74
CA GLU A 308 24.76 3.29 -14.83
C GLU A 308 24.68 1.75 -14.86
N SER A 309 25.49 1.05 -14.05
CA SER A 309 25.55 -0.41 -14.03
C SER A 309 25.77 -0.91 -12.60
N PRO A 310 24.80 -0.66 -11.69
CA PRO A 310 24.90 -1.13 -10.32
C PRO A 310 24.88 -2.66 -10.27
N GLN A 311 25.65 -3.23 -9.34
CA GLN A 311 25.75 -4.69 -9.18
C GLN A 311 25.63 -5.08 -7.72
N LEU A 312 24.91 -6.16 -7.45
CA LEU A 312 24.81 -6.77 -6.14
C LEU A 312 25.69 -8.02 -6.04
N GLU A 313 26.27 -8.24 -4.86
CA GLU A 313 26.99 -9.44 -4.48
C GLU A 313 26.48 -10.01 -3.15
N ARG A 314 26.58 -11.34 -3.01
CA ARG A 314 26.37 -12.05 -1.76
C ARG A 314 27.72 -12.16 -1.06
N PHE A 315 27.85 -11.57 0.13
CA PHE A 315 29.10 -11.50 0.88
C PHE A 315 29.11 -12.50 2.05
N ASP A 316 30.30 -12.85 2.55
CA ASP A 316 30.42 -13.67 3.76
C ASP A 316 30.38 -12.76 4.99
N PRO A 317 29.39 -12.88 5.89
CA PRO A 317 29.31 -12.03 7.08
C PRO A 317 30.50 -12.22 8.04
N THR A 318 31.27 -13.31 7.92
CA THR A 318 32.47 -13.56 8.72
C THR A 318 33.73 -12.91 8.15
N ASP A 319 33.71 -12.51 6.88
CA ASP A 319 34.75 -11.73 6.21
C ASP A 319 34.11 -10.68 5.28
N PRO A 320 33.42 -9.67 5.86
CA PRO A 320 32.66 -8.72 5.06
C PRO A 320 33.55 -7.91 4.13
N ASP A 321 34.84 -7.73 4.39
CA ASP A 321 35.70 -6.95 3.50
C ASP A 321 36.12 -7.72 2.23
N ALA A 322 35.91 -9.04 2.19
CA ALA A 322 36.20 -9.84 1.01
C ALA A 322 35.15 -9.62 -0.10
N PRO A 323 35.57 -9.63 -1.39
CA PRO A 323 34.62 -9.64 -2.49
C PRO A 323 33.65 -10.82 -2.39
N GLY A 324 32.37 -10.54 -2.62
CA GLY A 324 31.31 -11.54 -2.62
C GLY A 324 31.18 -12.31 -3.94
N THR A 325 30.11 -13.10 -4.03
CA THR A 325 29.68 -13.73 -5.29
C THR A 325 28.60 -12.87 -5.93
N LEU A 326 28.78 -12.43 -7.17
CA LEU A 326 27.75 -11.68 -7.89
C LEU A 326 26.41 -12.43 -7.91
N LEU A 327 25.32 -11.73 -7.65
CA LEU A 327 23.98 -12.30 -7.74
C LEU A 327 23.66 -12.58 -9.22
N ALA A 328 23.30 -13.83 -9.52
CA ALA A 328 22.92 -14.23 -10.87
C ALA A 328 21.57 -13.64 -11.28
N GLU A 329 20.63 -13.59 -10.33
CA GLU A 329 19.28 -13.06 -10.49
C GLU A 329 19.19 -11.69 -9.82
N GLN A 330 19.70 -10.69 -10.53
CA GLN A 330 19.50 -9.28 -10.19
C GLN A 330 18.84 -8.57 -11.38
N PHE A 331 18.16 -7.47 -11.08
CA PHE A 331 17.61 -6.56 -12.06
C PHE A 331 18.07 -5.12 -11.77
N THR A 332 17.90 -4.22 -12.73
CA THR A 332 18.18 -2.80 -12.54
C THR A 332 16.99 -1.99 -12.99
N LEU A 333 16.51 -1.09 -12.14
CA LEU A 333 15.43 -0.17 -12.50
C LEU A 333 15.87 1.26 -12.28
N GLN A 334 15.44 2.13 -13.18
CA GLN A 334 15.52 3.56 -12.97
C GLN A 334 14.31 4.01 -12.13
N ILE A 335 14.57 4.52 -10.93
CA ILE A 335 13.55 5.07 -10.05
C ILE A 335 13.63 6.60 -10.06
N GLY A 336 12.48 7.25 -10.05
CA GLY A 336 12.35 8.70 -10.00
C GLY A 336 11.54 9.13 -8.79
N GLY A 337 11.84 10.30 -8.25
CA GLY A 337 11.09 10.89 -7.15
C GLY A 337 11.62 12.29 -6.81
N VAL A 338 11.32 12.75 -5.60
CA VAL A 338 11.93 13.96 -5.04
C VAL A 338 13.45 13.78 -5.01
N GLY A 339 14.19 14.76 -5.54
CA GLY A 339 15.65 14.71 -5.69
C GLY A 339 16.16 14.19 -7.03
N GLY A 340 15.29 13.69 -7.91
CA GLY A 340 15.63 13.35 -9.29
C GLY A 340 15.44 11.86 -9.63
N VAL A 341 16.32 11.34 -10.48
CA VAL A 341 16.23 10.00 -11.04
C VAL A 341 17.57 9.28 -10.83
N THR A 342 17.52 8.04 -10.36
CA THR A 342 18.71 7.19 -10.12
C THR A 342 18.46 5.75 -10.60
N THR A 343 19.52 5.04 -10.97
CA THR A 343 19.46 3.63 -11.33
C THR A 343 19.90 2.79 -10.14
N LYS A 344 19.02 1.90 -9.68
CA LYS A 344 19.28 1.02 -8.55
C LYS A 344 19.27 -0.44 -9.00
N ALA A 345 20.04 -1.28 -8.33
CA ALA A 345 19.97 -2.73 -8.51
C ALA A 345 18.98 -3.33 -7.51
N GLY A 346 18.31 -4.40 -7.94
CA GLY A 346 17.43 -5.19 -7.10
C GLY A 346 17.71 -6.67 -7.27
N PHE A 347 17.14 -7.45 -6.37
CA PHE A 347 17.21 -8.90 -6.36
C PHE A 347 15.87 -9.49 -5.94
N PHE A 348 15.76 -10.81 -5.98
CA PHE A 348 14.57 -11.53 -5.56
C PHE A 348 14.82 -12.19 -4.21
N LEU A 349 14.03 -11.81 -3.21
CA LEU A 349 13.95 -12.53 -1.94
C LEU A 349 13.29 -13.89 -2.18
N GLU A 350 13.66 -14.90 -1.40
CA GLU A 350 12.93 -16.18 -1.43
C GLU A 350 11.48 -15.95 -1.02
N THR A 351 11.25 -15.22 0.08
CA THR A 351 9.92 -14.76 0.47
C THR A 351 9.87 -13.34 1.03
N LEU A 352 8.72 -12.68 0.85
CA LEU A 352 8.29 -11.48 1.56
C LEU A 352 6.91 -11.75 2.17
N THR A 353 6.77 -11.55 3.47
CA THR A 353 5.58 -11.90 4.24
C THR A 353 5.00 -10.67 4.94
N LEU A 354 3.72 -10.41 4.69
CA LEU A 354 2.94 -9.33 5.30
C LEU A 354 2.05 -9.89 6.41
N PRO A 355 2.03 -9.28 7.61
CA PRO A 355 1.14 -9.68 8.68
C PRO A 355 -0.30 -9.24 8.40
N THR A 356 -1.27 -10.00 8.92
CA THR A 356 -2.69 -9.66 8.83
C THR A 356 -3.36 -9.69 10.19
N VAL A 357 -4.47 -8.97 10.35
CA VAL A 357 -5.28 -8.97 11.58
C VAL A 357 -5.94 -10.33 11.81
N GLU A 358 -6.24 -11.05 10.74
CA GLU A 358 -6.85 -12.38 10.75
C GLU A 358 -5.87 -13.46 11.25
N GLY A 359 -4.58 -13.15 11.44
CA GLY A 359 -3.57 -14.11 11.86
C GLY A 359 -3.02 -14.99 10.74
N GLU A 360 -3.53 -14.82 9.52
CA GLU A 360 -3.13 -15.54 8.31
C GLU A 360 -2.20 -14.66 7.46
N PRO A 361 -0.88 -14.82 7.54
CA PRO A 361 0.04 -13.93 6.84
C PRO A 361 -0.02 -14.13 5.32
N ILE A 362 0.23 -13.05 4.57
CA ILE A 362 0.34 -13.09 3.11
C ILE A 362 1.81 -13.28 2.76
N THR A 363 2.15 -14.34 2.03
CA THR A 363 3.54 -14.61 1.63
C THR A 363 3.69 -14.55 0.12
N PHE A 364 4.56 -13.66 -0.35
CA PHE A 364 5.00 -13.61 -1.75
C PHE A 364 6.29 -14.38 -1.91
N THR A 365 6.36 -15.28 -2.89
CA THR A 365 7.56 -16.03 -3.24
C THR A 365 8.28 -15.38 -4.42
N HIS A 366 9.61 -15.51 -4.45
CA HIS A 366 10.46 -14.88 -5.48
C HIS A 366 10.17 -13.37 -5.56
N ALA A 367 10.23 -12.71 -4.42
CA ALA A 367 9.69 -11.38 -4.20
C ALA A 367 10.73 -10.31 -4.61
N PRO A 368 10.50 -9.51 -5.66
CA PRO A 368 11.45 -8.52 -6.14
C PRO A 368 11.53 -7.29 -5.22
N ALA A 369 12.75 -6.86 -4.92
CA ALA A 369 13.01 -5.61 -4.21
C ALA A 369 14.28 -4.92 -4.73
N LEU A 370 14.21 -3.61 -4.93
CA LEU A 370 15.39 -2.77 -5.18
C LEU A 370 16.15 -2.51 -3.88
N VAL A 371 17.47 -2.45 -3.94
CA VAL A 371 18.30 -2.01 -2.80
C VAL A 371 18.53 -0.51 -2.90
N ALA A 372 17.94 0.28 -2.02
CA ALA A 372 18.18 1.71 -1.95
C ALA A 372 17.89 2.25 -0.55
N ASP A 373 18.74 3.15 -0.07
CA ASP A 373 18.52 3.84 1.20
C ASP A 373 17.69 5.10 0.98
N ILE A 374 16.61 5.21 1.75
CA ILE A 374 15.84 6.44 1.90
C ILE A 374 16.19 6.99 3.28
N GLU A 375 17.20 7.85 3.29
CA GLU A 375 17.72 8.46 4.51
C GLU A 375 17.09 9.84 4.72
N LEU A 376 16.39 9.99 5.83
CA LEU A 376 15.84 11.23 6.33
C LEU A 376 16.82 11.80 7.35
N GLN A 377 17.11 13.10 7.32
CA GLN A 377 17.97 13.75 8.30
C GLN A 377 17.24 14.94 8.92
N ASP A 378 17.13 14.93 10.24
CA ASP A 378 16.57 16.05 10.99
C ASP A 378 17.55 17.24 10.87
N PRO A 379 17.11 18.38 10.31
CA PRO A 379 17.98 19.52 10.05
C PRO A 379 18.45 20.23 11.33
N ASP A 380 17.75 20.06 12.45
CA ASP A 380 18.05 20.68 13.73
C ASP A 380 18.94 19.80 14.60
N THR A 381 18.67 18.49 14.66
CA THR A 381 19.41 17.54 15.51
C THR A 381 20.54 16.81 14.77
N LEU A 382 20.47 16.76 13.43
CA LEU A 382 21.32 15.95 12.56
C LEU A 382 21.19 14.44 12.78
N GLU A 383 20.17 14.00 13.53
CA GLU A 383 19.84 12.58 13.62
C GLU A 383 19.30 12.12 12.28
N SER A 384 19.67 10.90 11.88
CA SER A 384 19.28 10.33 10.59
C SER A 384 18.48 9.05 10.79
N LEU A 385 17.50 8.85 9.93
CA LEU A 385 16.61 7.71 9.90
C LEU A 385 16.62 7.13 8.49
N THR A 386 17.09 5.90 8.35
CA THR A 386 16.95 5.14 7.11
C THR A 386 15.72 4.25 7.24
N LEU A 387 14.80 4.33 6.28
CA LEU A 387 13.63 3.44 6.25
C LEU A 387 14.08 2.00 5.94
N ASP A 388 13.53 1.00 6.63
CA ASP A 388 13.89 -0.41 6.36
C ASP A 388 13.45 -0.87 4.97
N GLY A 389 12.33 -0.34 4.49
CA GLY A 389 11.82 -0.61 3.15
C GLY A 389 10.61 0.24 2.77
N ILE A 390 10.24 0.13 1.50
CA ILE A 390 9.04 0.68 0.89
C ILE A 390 8.29 -0.47 0.24
N LEU A 391 7.01 -0.65 0.59
CA LEU A 391 6.13 -1.60 -0.05
C LEU A 391 5.37 -0.90 -1.17
N GLY A 392 5.78 -1.17 -2.41
CA GLY A 392 5.19 -0.59 -3.61
C GLY A 392 4.03 -1.39 -4.20
N MET A 393 3.47 -0.84 -5.26
CA MET A 393 2.25 -1.35 -5.91
C MET A 393 2.42 -2.67 -6.65
N ASN A 394 3.64 -3.13 -6.93
CA ASN A 394 3.90 -4.37 -7.67
C ASN A 394 3.36 -5.63 -6.94
N TYR A 395 3.17 -5.55 -5.62
CA TYR A 395 2.58 -6.62 -4.81
C TYR A 395 1.04 -6.59 -4.75
N PHE A 396 0.42 -5.47 -5.12
CA PHE A 396 -1.03 -5.28 -4.97
C PHE A 396 -1.80 -5.33 -6.29
N VAL A 397 -1.17 -4.93 -7.40
CA VAL A 397 -1.77 -4.93 -8.74
C VAL A 397 -0.95 -5.75 -9.73
N GLY A 398 -1.45 -5.91 -10.95
CA GLY A 398 -0.68 -6.54 -12.02
C GLY A 398 0.70 -5.90 -12.22
N SER A 399 1.72 -6.73 -12.45
CA SER A 399 3.12 -6.32 -12.56
C SER A 399 3.80 -6.96 -13.76
N ALA A 400 4.86 -6.34 -14.25
CA ALA A 400 5.63 -6.81 -15.40
C ALA A 400 7.13 -6.87 -15.12
N ALA A 401 7.79 -7.84 -15.76
CA ALA A 401 9.24 -7.87 -15.84
C ALA A 401 9.73 -6.67 -16.66
N LEU A 402 10.94 -6.17 -16.34
CA LEU A 402 11.45 -4.94 -16.96
C LEU A 402 11.68 -5.06 -18.47
N ASP A 403 11.88 -6.28 -18.96
CA ASP A 403 11.99 -6.61 -20.38
C ASP A 403 10.64 -7.01 -21.02
N PHE A 404 9.56 -6.95 -20.26
CA PHE A 404 8.21 -7.40 -20.60
C PHE A 404 8.11 -8.87 -21.03
N SER A 405 9.09 -9.71 -20.66
CA SER A 405 9.04 -11.16 -20.91
C SER A 405 7.95 -11.86 -20.10
N ALA A 406 7.59 -11.28 -18.96
CA ALA A 406 6.50 -11.71 -18.09
C ALA A 406 5.59 -10.52 -17.72
N ILE A 407 4.28 -10.76 -17.74
CA ILE A 407 3.26 -9.85 -17.24
C ILE A 407 2.26 -10.73 -16.49
N ASN A 408 2.06 -10.46 -15.21
CA ASN A 408 1.22 -11.26 -14.34
C ASN A 408 0.11 -10.40 -13.74
N ALA A 409 -1.06 -11.02 -13.51
CA ALA A 409 -2.14 -10.40 -12.77
C ALA A 409 -1.76 -10.27 -11.28
N GLY A 410 -2.28 -9.23 -10.61
CA GLY A 410 -2.09 -9.04 -9.19
C GLY A 410 -2.88 -10.04 -8.34
N ALA A 411 -2.41 -10.24 -7.11
CA ALA A 411 -3.03 -11.10 -6.09
C ALA A 411 -4.42 -10.61 -5.64
N PHE A 412 -4.74 -9.33 -5.85
CA PHE A 412 -5.95 -8.70 -5.35
C PHE A 412 -6.73 -7.99 -6.47
N ASP A 413 -8.04 -8.12 -6.43
CA ASP A 413 -8.96 -7.38 -7.32
C ASP A 413 -9.27 -6.00 -6.75
N PHE A 414 -9.31 -5.88 -5.42
CA PHE A 414 -9.44 -4.62 -4.73
C PHE A 414 -8.46 -4.56 -3.59
N PHE A 415 -7.99 -3.35 -3.32
CA PHE A 415 -7.43 -3.02 -2.03
C PHE A 415 -7.98 -1.65 -1.59
N THR A 416 -8.13 -1.50 -0.30
CA THR A 416 -8.69 -0.30 0.33
C THR A 416 -7.72 0.21 1.37
N PHE A 417 -7.67 1.52 1.58
CA PHE A 417 -6.96 2.11 2.70
C PHE A 417 -7.93 2.99 3.50
N ASP A 418 -8.24 2.57 4.73
CA ASP A 418 -9.03 3.36 5.66
C ASP A 418 -8.11 4.15 6.60
N GLN A 419 -7.93 5.43 6.31
CA GLN A 419 -6.94 6.24 7.02
C GLN A 419 -7.23 6.34 8.54
N PRO A 420 -8.47 6.51 9.01
CA PRO A 420 -8.72 6.59 10.45
C PRO A 420 -8.38 5.33 11.24
N SER A 421 -8.61 4.13 10.68
CA SER A 421 -8.24 2.88 11.35
C SER A 421 -6.80 2.46 11.08
N GLY A 422 -6.20 2.93 9.98
CA GLY A 422 -4.90 2.47 9.52
C GLY A 422 -4.95 1.08 8.90
N ASP A 423 -6.11 0.64 8.40
CA ASP A 423 -6.27 -0.68 7.83
C ASP A 423 -6.14 -0.66 6.30
N ILE A 424 -5.36 -1.59 5.77
CA ILE A 424 -5.33 -1.93 4.35
C ILE A 424 -6.18 -3.18 4.16
N GLY A 425 -7.37 -3.02 3.60
CA GLY A 425 -8.27 -4.13 3.28
C GLY A 425 -7.96 -4.72 1.90
N LEU A 426 -7.94 -6.04 1.78
CA LEU A 426 -7.55 -6.74 0.55
C LEU A 426 -8.63 -7.72 0.10
N THR A 427 -9.13 -7.58 -1.12
CA THR A 427 -10.03 -8.56 -1.75
C THR A 427 -9.24 -9.38 -2.77
N ILE A 428 -9.00 -10.64 -2.45
CA ILE A 428 -8.22 -11.58 -3.27
C ILE A 428 -8.83 -11.74 -4.66
N ASN A 429 -7.97 -11.75 -5.68
CA ASN A 429 -8.31 -12.10 -7.05
C ASN A 429 -8.63 -13.59 -7.13
N PRO A 430 -9.90 -13.97 -7.37
CA PRO A 430 -10.31 -15.37 -7.34
C PRO A 430 -9.69 -16.19 -8.48
N ALA A 431 -9.17 -15.55 -9.54
CA ALA A 431 -8.49 -16.26 -10.62
C ALA A 431 -7.16 -16.89 -10.19
N LEU A 432 -6.61 -16.48 -9.03
CA LEU A 432 -5.35 -17.00 -8.49
C LEU A 432 -5.56 -18.02 -7.37
N LEU A 433 -6.80 -18.23 -6.92
CA LEU A 433 -7.12 -19.23 -5.92
C LEU A 433 -7.39 -20.59 -6.57
N ASP A 434 -6.76 -21.65 -6.04
CA ASP A 434 -7.17 -23.02 -6.35
C ASP A 434 -8.41 -23.36 -5.52
N THR A 435 -9.56 -22.83 -5.93
CA THR A 435 -10.81 -23.01 -5.18
C THR A 435 -11.27 -24.46 -5.12
N ALA A 436 -10.77 -25.34 -5.99
CA ALA A 436 -11.01 -26.78 -5.89
C ALA A 436 -10.21 -27.38 -4.73
N ALA A 437 -8.91 -27.04 -4.62
CA ALA A 437 -8.08 -27.48 -3.50
C ALA A 437 -8.64 -26.99 -2.15
N TYR A 438 -9.10 -25.73 -2.06
CA TYR A 438 -9.72 -25.22 -0.82
C TYR A 438 -11.05 -25.91 -0.50
N LEU A 439 -11.87 -26.23 -1.51
CA LEU A 439 -13.09 -27.00 -1.27
C LEU A 439 -12.77 -28.41 -0.75
N ASP A 440 -11.75 -29.05 -1.30
CA ASP A 440 -11.27 -30.36 -0.85
C ASP A 440 -10.71 -30.29 0.58
N ALA A 441 -9.98 -29.23 0.93
CA ALA A 441 -9.49 -28.96 2.28
C ALA A 441 -10.64 -28.80 3.28
N ILE A 442 -11.61 -27.91 3.00
CA ILE A 442 -12.82 -27.74 3.84
C ILE A 442 -13.55 -29.07 4.02
N THR A 443 -13.72 -29.83 2.93
CA THR A 443 -14.42 -31.11 2.97
C THR A 443 -13.70 -32.14 3.83
N SER A 444 -12.36 -32.14 3.79
CA SER A 444 -11.52 -33.06 4.56
C SER A 444 -11.41 -32.67 6.03
N GLY A 445 -11.40 -31.36 6.32
CA GLY A 445 -11.28 -30.76 7.64
C GLY A 445 -12.61 -30.53 8.36
N TRP A 446 -13.76 -30.76 7.72
CA TRP A 446 -15.07 -30.36 8.26
C TRP A 446 -15.31 -30.78 9.72
N GLN A 447 -15.71 -29.81 10.56
CA GLN A 447 -15.91 -29.93 12.01
C GLN A 447 -14.69 -30.42 12.79
N GLN A 448 -13.51 -30.38 12.19
CA GLN A 448 -12.24 -30.60 12.86
C GLN A 448 -11.60 -29.24 13.13
N SER A 449 -10.67 -29.24 14.08
CA SER A 449 -9.76 -28.12 14.22
C SER A 449 -8.89 -28.08 12.98
N GLY A 450 -8.88 -26.96 12.29
CA GLY A 450 -7.90 -26.61 11.26
C GLY A 450 -7.16 -25.35 11.69
N GLU A 451 -5.97 -25.15 11.17
CA GLU A 451 -5.23 -23.90 11.30
C GLU A 451 -4.88 -23.36 9.91
N GLY A 452 -5.69 -22.42 9.42
CA GLY A 452 -5.45 -21.73 8.15
C GLY A 452 -6.00 -22.43 6.90
N TRP A 453 -5.63 -21.85 5.76
CA TRP A 453 -6.37 -22.09 4.51
C TRP A 453 -6.18 -23.47 3.89
N ASP A 454 -4.98 -24.05 4.02
CA ASP A 454 -4.65 -25.38 3.52
C ASP A 454 -5.31 -26.51 4.32
N GLU A 455 -5.71 -26.23 5.56
CA GLU A 455 -6.52 -27.13 6.39
C GLU A 455 -8.04 -26.88 6.25
N GLY A 456 -8.43 -25.87 5.49
CA GLY A 456 -9.82 -25.51 5.22
C GLY A 456 -10.43 -24.48 6.18
N ASP A 457 -9.66 -23.97 7.15
CA ASP A 457 -10.08 -22.87 8.02
C ASP A 457 -9.76 -21.53 7.34
N LEU A 458 -10.66 -21.12 6.45
CA LEU A 458 -10.50 -19.92 5.63
C LEU A 458 -10.77 -18.61 6.39
N ASN A 459 -11.36 -18.70 7.59
CA ASN A 459 -11.67 -17.54 8.43
C ASN A 459 -10.69 -17.38 9.62
N GLY A 460 -9.86 -18.39 9.91
CA GLY A 460 -8.83 -18.39 10.95
C GLY A 460 -9.35 -18.56 12.38
N ASP A 461 -10.58 -19.05 12.58
CA ASP A 461 -11.19 -19.22 13.91
C ASP A 461 -10.82 -20.54 14.61
N GLY A 462 -10.06 -21.40 13.92
CA GLY A 462 -9.57 -22.67 14.40
C GLY A 462 -10.53 -23.84 14.19
N ILE A 463 -11.66 -23.65 13.50
CA ILE A 463 -12.67 -24.68 13.24
C ILE A 463 -13.14 -24.60 11.80
N VAL A 464 -12.99 -25.70 11.05
CA VAL A 464 -13.49 -25.78 9.67
C VAL A 464 -15.01 -26.02 9.67
N ASP A 465 -15.81 -25.00 9.31
CA ASP A 465 -17.27 -25.08 9.35
C ASP A 465 -18.00 -24.32 8.21
N GLU A 466 -19.30 -24.02 8.42
CA GLU A 466 -20.11 -23.29 7.44
C GLU A 466 -19.62 -21.88 7.13
N PHE A 467 -18.88 -21.23 8.04
CA PHE A 467 -18.32 -19.90 7.80
C PHE A 467 -17.16 -19.96 6.82
N ASP A 468 -16.32 -21.00 6.85
CA ASP A 468 -15.27 -21.22 5.84
C ASP A 468 -15.85 -21.53 4.48
N LEU A 469 -16.87 -22.38 4.45
CA LEU A 469 -17.56 -22.69 3.20
C LEU A 469 -18.26 -21.44 2.62
N ALA A 470 -18.83 -20.58 3.47
CA ALA A 470 -19.39 -19.30 3.06
C ALA A 470 -18.30 -18.34 2.56
N ARG A 471 -17.11 -18.35 3.18
CA ARG A 471 -15.95 -17.57 2.72
C ARG A 471 -15.49 -18.03 1.35
N LEU A 472 -15.34 -19.34 1.13
CA LEU A 472 -15.03 -19.92 -0.18
C LEU A 472 -16.10 -19.57 -1.23
N ALA A 473 -17.38 -19.57 -0.84
CA ALA A 473 -18.47 -19.22 -1.74
C ALA A 473 -18.35 -17.77 -2.27
N VAL A 474 -17.94 -16.82 -1.41
CA VAL A 474 -17.71 -15.42 -1.80
C VAL A 474 -16.53 -15.29 -2.75
N MET A 475 -15.54 -16.17 -2.63
CA MET A 475 -14.34 -16.21 -3.47
C MET A 475 -14.47 -17.08 -4.71
N TRP A 476 -15.62 -17.75 -4.91
CA TRP A 476 -15.76 -18.68 -6.03
C TRP A 476 -15.70 -17.91 -7.36
N PRO A 477 -14.78 -18.24 -8.29
CA PRO A 477 -14.57 -17.40 -9.46
C PRO A 477 -15.79 -17.41 -10.36
N GLU A 478 -16.25 -16.22 -10.78
CA GLU A 478 -17.28 -16.12 -11.80
C GLU A 478 -16.78 -16.70 -13.13
N GLY A 479 -17.60 -17.52 -13.79
CA GLY A 479 -17.28 -18.06 -15.12
C GLY A 479 -16.52 -19.39 -15.14
N GLN A 480 -16.29 -20.02 -13.98
CA GLN A 480 -15.86 -21.42 -13.92
C GLN A 480 -16.87 -22.35 -14.62
N SER A 481 -16.38 -23.48 -15.15
CA SER A 481 -17.24 -24.48 -15.79
C SER A 481 -18.23 -25.12 -14.80
N THR A 482 -17.91 -25.06 -13.51
CA THR A 482 -18.73 -25.52 -12.39
C THR A 482 -19.13 -24.33 -11.54
N THR A 483 -20.43 -24.22 -11.27
CA THR A 483 -20.92 -23.30 -10.25
C THR A 483 -20.50 -23.76 -8.86
N PHE A 484 -20.42 -22.84 -7.89
CA PHE A 484 -20.13 -23.21 -6.50
C PHE A 484 -21.07 -24.32 -5.99
N ALA A 485 -22.37 -24.22 -6.28
CA ALA A 485 -23.35 -25.24 -5.88
C ALA A 485 -23.10 -26.61 -6.52
N GLU A 486 -22.65 -26.66 -7.78
CA GLU A 486 -22.28 -27.92 -8.43
C GLU A 486 -20.99 -28.50 -7.85
N ALA A 487 -20.00 -27.65 -7.55
CA ALA A 487 -18.76 -28.08 -6.91
C ALA A 487 -19.02 -28.66 -5.52
N VAL A 488 -19.81 -27.97 -4.70
CA VAL A 488 -20.22 -28.46 -3.37
C VAL A 488 -21.06 -29.74 -3.46
N ALA A 489 -21.91 -29.89 -4.48
CA ALA A 489 -22.67 -31.11 -4.68
C ALA A 489 -21.82 -32.29 -5.17
N ALA A 490 -20.68 -32.01 -5.81
CA ALA A 490 -19.74 -33.01 -6.31
C ALA A 490 -18.71 -33.43 -5.26
N ALA A 491 -18.32 -32.51 -4.36
CA ALA A 491 -17.69 -32.88 -3.11
C ALA A 491 -18.69 -33.79 -2.37
N GLU A 492 -18.36 -35.08 -2.16
CA GLU A 492 -19.24 -36.07 -1.53
C GLU A 492 -19.43 -35.79 -0.02
N PHE A 493 -19.75 -34.54 0.31
CA PHE A 493 -19.87 -33.98 1.62
C PHE A 493 -21.32 -34.06 2.08
N VAL A 494 -21.55 -34.44 3.34
CA VAL A 494 -22.88 -34.43 3.96
C VAL A 494 -22.85 -33.40 5.08
N PRO A 495 -23.17 -32.11 4.78
CA PRO A 495 -23.57 -31.21 5.84
C PRO A 495 -24.76 -31.85 6.54
N GLU A 496 -24.87 -31.72 7.87
CA GLU A 496 -26.11 -32.13 8.52
C GLU A 496 -27.30 -31.50 7.78
N PRO A 497 -28.47 -32.17 7.66
CA PRO A 497 -29.56 -31.72 6.81
C PRO A 497 -30.02 -30.27 7.05
N GLY A 498 -29.74 -29.71 8.24
CA GLY A 498 -29.95 -28.30 8.57
C GLY A 498 -29.01 -27.34 7.82
N THR A 499 -27.72 -27.66 7.73
CA THR A 499 -26.68 -26.84 7.10
C THR A 499 -26.83 -26.79 5.57
N ALA A 500 -27.21 -27.92 4.96
CA ALA A 500 -27.49 -27.99 3.51
C ALA A 500 -28.65 -27.05 3.11
N ALA A 501 -29.68 -26.92 3.95
CA ALA A 501 -30.82 -26.03 3.69
C ALA A 501 -30.44 -24.53 3.79
N VAL A 502 -29.52 -24.19 4.69
CA VAL A 502 -29.00 -22.81 4.85
C VAL A 502 -28.08 -22.43 3.69
N LEU A 503 -27.18 -23.32 3.27
CA LEU A 503 -26.25 -23.10 2.16
C LEU A 503 -26.95 -22.93 0.81
N VAL A 504 -27.97 -23.74 0.52
CA VAL A 504 -28.80 -23.58 -0.69
C VAL A 504 -29.60 -22.27 -0.64
N GLY A 505 -30.01 -21.84 0.57
CA GLY A 505 -30.64 -20.54 0.79
C GLY A 505 -29.70 -19.36 0.51
N LEU A 506 -28.48 -19.38 1.07
CA LEU A 506 -27.47 -18.33 0.89
C LEU A 506 -26.98 -18.25 -0.56
N GLY A 507 -26.65 -19.38 -1.19
CA GLY A 507 -26.27 -19.44 -2.61
C GLY A 507 -27.38 -18.94 -3.54
N GLY A 508 -28.64 -19.24 -3.23
CA GLY A 508 -29.81 -18.73 -3.97
C GLY A 508 -30.03 -17.23 -3.82
N VAL A 509 -29.74 -16.67 -2.63
CA VAL A 509 -29.85 -15.22 -2.36
C VAL A 509 -28.69 -14.45 -3.03
N MET A 510 -27.47 -14.99 -2.98
CA MET A 510 -26.28 -14.39 -3.60
C MET A 510 -26.35 -14.44 -5.14
N ALA A 511 -26.72 -15.58 -5.73
CA ALA A 511 -26.90 -15.70 -7.18
C ALA A 511 -28.11 -14.91 -7.73
N GLY A 512 -29.09 -14.61 -6.85
CA GLY A 512 -30.27 -13.80 -7.16
C GLY A 512 -30.00 -12.29 -7.21
N TYR A 513 -28.90 -11.81 -6.60
CA TYR A 513 -28.50 -10.40 -6.59
C TYR A 513 -27.80 -10.00 -7.89
N ARG A 514 -28.44 -10.27 -9.04
CA ARG A 514 -28.01 -9.67 -10.31
C ARG A 514 -28.41 -8.19 -10.28
N PRO A 515 -27.46 -7.23 -10.27
CA PRO A 515 -27.82 -5.83 -10.42
C PRO A 515 -28.57 -5.69 -11.75
N ARG A 516 -29.85 -5.31 -11.66
CA ARG A 516 -30.69 -5.07 -12.83
C ARG A 516 -29.97 -4.02 -13.67
N ARG A 517 -29.39 -4.42 -14.81
CA ARG A 517 -28.93 -3.50 -15.86
C ARG A 517 -30.09 -2.55 -16.14
N ARG A 518 -29.98 -1.30 -15.65
CA ARG A 518 -30.88 -0.22 -16.02
C ARG A 518 -30.70 -0.03 -17.51
N GLY A 519 -31.65 -0.54 -18.29
CA GLY A 519 -31.69 -0.30 -19.73
C GLY A 519 -31.69 1.20 -19.96
N LYS A 520 -30.69 1.69 -20.72
CA LYS A 520 -30.64 3.05 -21.21
C LYS A 520 -31.98 3.36 -21.88
N ARG A 521 -32.69 4.36 -21.35
CA ARG A 521 -33.73 5.09 -22.07
C ARG A 521 -33.15 6.41 -22.50
#